data_AF-A0A9P3Q4E7-F1
#
_entry.id   AF-A0A9P3Q4E7-F1
#
_cell.length_a   1.000
_cell.length_b   1.000
_cell.length_c   1.000
_cell.angle_alpha   90.00
_cell.angle_beta   90.00
_cell.angle_gamma   90.00
#
_symmetry.space_group_name_H-M   'P 1'
#
loop_
_entity.id
_entity.type
_entity.pdbx_description
1 polymer ?
#
loop_
_entity_poly.entity_id
_entity_poly.type
_entity_poly.pdbx_seq_one_letter_code
_entity_poly.pdbx_strand_id
1 'polypeptide(L)'
;MPTRSEVVVAFVIAAPCVADYSCLEACPVGCIRPTPDEPEFDRAEQLYIDSRSCIDCAACVEACPVDAVFDAERIPDRWRHYVGVNRDYFGRGENG
;
A
#
# COMPACT_ATOMS: atom_id res chain seq x y z
N MET A 1 22.15 -14.92 12.87
CA MET A 1 21.84 -13.47 12.85
C MET A 1 20.94 -13.27 11.64
N PRO A 2 19.64 -12.95 11.80
CA PRO A 2 18.73 -12.89 10.67
C PRO A 2 19.22 -11.83 9.66
N THR A 3 19.25 -12.23 8.40
CA THR A 3 19.82 -11.48 7.27
C THR A 3 19.06 -10.19 7.03
N ARG A 4 19.82 -9.10 6.98
CA ARG A 4 19.45 -7.71 6.69
C ARG A 4 18.85 -7.56 5.28
N SER A 5 17.66 -8.12 5.00
CA SER A 5 17.02 -8.03 3.67
C SER A 5 15.48 -8.09 3.64
N GLU A 6 14.77 -8.11 4.78
CA GLU A 6 13.30 -8.34 4.78
C GLU A 6 12.45 -7.28 5.51
N VAL A 7 13.01 -6.15 5.93
CA VAL A 7 12.22 -5.03 6.46
C VAL A 7 12.25 -3.91 5.43
N VAL A 8 11.36 -4.01 4.45
CA VAL A 8 10.96 -2.84 3.66
C VAL A 8 10.09 -2.00 4.58
N VAL A 9 10.70 -0.98 5.19
CA VAL A 9 9.99 0.12 5.84
C VAL A 9 9.13 0.78 4.77
N ALA A 10 7.82 0.66 4.91
CA ALA A 10 6.87 1.15 3.93
C ALA A 10 5.52 1.39 4.59
N PHE A 11 4.70 2.21 3.93
CA PHE A 11 3.30 2.34 4.24
C PHE A 11 2.48 1.19 3.65
N VAL A 12 1.42 0.81 4.35
CA VAL A 12 0.54 -0.32 4.04
C VAL A 12 -0.91 0.13 4.18
N ILE A 13 -1.74 -0.26 3.22
CA ILE A 13 -3.18 -0.01 3.27
C ILE A 13 -3.88 -1.19 3.93
N ALA A 14 -4.69 -0.92 4.93
CA ALA A 14 -5.43 -1.90 5.71
C ALA A 14 -6.94 -1.89 5.41
N ALA A 15 -7.67 -2.72 6.16
CA ALA A 15 -9.13 -2.89 6.07
C ALA A 15 -9.99 -1.62 6.00
N PRO A 16 -9.65 -0.47 6.60
CA PRO A 16 -10.49 0.72 6.54
C PRO A 16 -10.57 1.36 5.14
N CYS A 17 -9.77 0.90 4.17
CA CYS A 17 -9.76 1.46 2.83
C CYS A 17 -11.13 1.32 2.16
N VAL A 18 -11.60 2.41 1.55
CA VAL A 18 -12.86 2.47 0.81
C VAL A 18 -12.65 2.78 -0.68
N ALA A 19 -11.42 2.59 -1.17
CA ALA A 19 -11.00 2.91 -2.54
C ALA A 19 -11.46 4.32 -2.99
N ASP A 20 -11.20 5.34 -2.17
CA ASP A 20 -11.51 6.76 -2.48
C ASP A 20 -10.43 7.43 -3.36
N TYR A 21 -9.30 6.75 -3.58
CA TYR A 21 -8.20 7.17 -4.46
C TYR A 21 -7.47 8.46 -4.09
N SER A 22 -7.87 9.17 -3.02
CA SER A 22 -7.18 10.37 -2.51
C SER A 22 -5.68 10.19 -2.28
N CYS A 23 -5.24 8.99 -1.90
CA CYS A 23 -3.81 8.69 -1.70
C CYS A 23 -3.00 8.57 -3.01
N LEU A 24 -3.64 8.33 -4.17
CA LEU A 24 -2.97 8.22 -5.46
C LEU A 24 -2.31 9.56 -5.84
N GLU A 25 -3.10 10.64 -5.80
CA GLU A 25 -2.65 12.00 -6.16
C GLU A 25 -1.62 12.54 -5.16
N ALA A 26 -1.68 12.09 -3.90
CA ALA A 26 -0.73 12.49 -2.87
C ALA A 26 0.62 11.78 -2.97
N CYS A 27 0.72 10.65 -3.68
CA CYS A 27 1.94 9.87 -3.73
C CYS A 27 2.93 10.46 -4.75
N PRO A 28 4.09 11.02 -4.33
CA PRO A 28 5.02 11.69 -5.24
C PRO A 28 5.74 10.73 -6.20
N VAL A 29 5.75 9.45 -5.89
CA VAL A 29 6.40 8.39 -6.68
C VAL A 29 5.41 7.44 -7.35
N GLY A 30 4.10 7.65 -7.17
CA GLY A 30 3.06 6.83 -7.79
C GLY A 30 3.13 5.33 -7.44
N CYS A 31 3.53 4.98 -6.20
CA CYS A 31 3.70 3.59 -5.78
C CYS A 31 2.40 2.90 -5.30
N ILE A 32 1.23 3.48 -5.58
CA ILE A 32 -0.07 2.99 -5.11
C ILE A 32 -0.89 2.53 -6.30
N ARG A 33 -1.54 1.36 -6.18
CA ARG A 33 -2.34 0.72 -7.24
C ARG A 33 -3.68 0.17 -6.71
N PRO A 34 -4.68 -0.05 -7.58
CA PRO A 34 -4.72 0.34 -8.99
C PRO A 34 -4.89 1.85 -9.25
N THR A 35 -4.41 2.33 -10.39
CA THR A 35 -4.61 3.70 -10.89
C THR A 35 -5.74 3.77 -11.92
N PRO A 36 -6.30 4.96 -12.23
CA PRO A 36 -7.40 5.10 -13.21
C PRO A 36 -7.10 4.58 -14.63
N ASP A 37 -5.84 4.34 -14.97
CA ASP A 37 -5.41 3.80 -16.25
C ASP A 37 -5.45 2.25 -16.28
N GLU A 38 -5.59 1.61 -15.11
CA GLU A 38 -5.58 0.16 -14.96
C GLU A 38 -7.01 -0.40 -14.94
N PRO A 39 -7.29 -1.53 -15.62
CA PRO A 39 -8.64 -2.09 -15.72
C PRO A 39 -9.20 -2.60 -14.38
N GLU A 40 -8.34 -2.82 -13.39
CA GLU A 40 -8.70 -3.18 -12.02
C GLU A 40 -9.31 -2.00 -11.24
N PHE A 41 -9.15 -0.75 -11.69
CA PHE A 41 -9.61 0.44 -10.98
C PHE A 41 -11.11 0.39 -10.65
N ASP A 42 -11.97 0.07 -11.63
CA ASP A 42 -13.42 -0.01 -11.43
C ASP A 42 -13.86 -1.17 -10.51
N ARG A 43 -12.96 -2.11 -10.22
CA ARG A 43 -13.22 -3.31 -9.42
C ARG A 43 -12.47 -3.30 -8.09
N ALA A 44 -11.68 -2.27 -7.84
CA ALA A 44 -10.85 -2.19 -6.65
C ALA A 44 -11.70 -1.84 -5.44
N GLU A 45 -11.87 -2.80 -4.53
CA GLU A 45 -12.45 -2.54 -3.21
C GLU A 45 -11.42 -1.98 -2.23
N GLN A 46 -10.13 -2.06 -2.58
CA GLN A 46 -9.00 -1.61 -1.79
C GLN A 46 -7.80 -1.29 -2.69
N LEU A 47 -7.00 -0.33 -2.26
CA LEU A 47 -5.71 0.02 -2.87
C LEU A 47 -4.54 -0.66 -2.16
N TYR A 48 -3.42 -0.78 -2.85
CA TYR A 48 -2.20 -1.44 -2.38
C TYR A 48 -0.98 -0.55 -2.62
N ILE A 49 -0.07 -0.51 -1.64
CA ILE A 49 1.19 0.23 -1.72
C ILE A 49 2.34 -0.72 -2.04
N ASP A 50 3.12 -0.38 -3.05
CA ASP A 50 4.36 -1.08 -3.37
C ASP A 50 5.44 -0.64 -2.38
N SER A 51 5.83 -1.58 -1.50
CA SER A 51 6.85 -1.35 -0.47
C SER A 51 8.28 -1.26 -1.02
N ARG A 52 8.52 -1.62 -2.29
CA ARG A 52 9.84 -1.56 -2.93
C ARG A 52 10.11 -0.19 -3.54
N SER A 53 9.06 0.50 -3.99
CA SER A 53 9.09 1.84 -4.57
C SER A 53 8.67 2.94 -3.59
N CYS A 54 8.04 2.60 -2.46
CA CYS A 54 7.73 3.56 -1.41
C CYS A 54 9.00 4.23 -0.86
N ILE A 55 8.95 5.55 -0.66
CA ILE A 55 10.06 6.37 -0.14
C ILE A 55 9.78 6.93 1.26
N ASP A 56 8.82 6.34 1.99
CA ASP A 56 8.44 6.73 3.35
C ASP A 56 8.08 8.23 3.55
N CYS A 57 7.53 8.87 2.52
CA CYS A 57 7.18 10.30 2.58
C CYS A 57 5.95 10.66 3.45
N ALA A 58 5.18 9.66 3.90
CA ALA A 58 3.95 9.79 4.69
C ALA A 58 2.80 10.60 4.07
N ALA A 59 2.92 11.12 2.84
CA ALA A 59 1.90 11.92 2.18
C ALA A 59 0.54 11.21 2.04
N CYS A 60 0.56 9.89 1.80
CA CYS A 60 -0.65 9.08 1.69
C CYS A 60 -1.40 8.90 3.03
N VAL A 61 -0.72 9.05 4.17
CA VAL A 61 -1.35 8.98 5.50
C VAL A 61 -2.23 10.19 5.71
N GLU A 62 -1.72 11.39 5.48
CA GLU A 62 -2.48 12.63 5.65
C GLU A 62 -3.60 12.80 4.62
N ALA A 63 -3.42 12.25 3.42
CA ALA A 63 -4.42 12.30 2.36
C ALA A 63 -5.59 11.32 2.56
N CYS A 64 -5.46 10.31 3.42
CA CYS A 64 -6.48 9.29 3.58
C CYS A 64 -7.60 9.77 4.52
N PRO A 65 -8.84 9.96 4.05
CA PRO A 65 -9.93 10.51 4.87
C PRO A 65 -10.41 9.56 5.98
N VAL A 66 -10.04 8.28 5.91
CA VAL A 66 -10.50 7.20 6.80
C VAL A 66 -9.34 6.54 7.57
N ASP A 67 -8.14 7.15 7.53
CA ASP A 67 -6.94 6.64 8.21
C ASP A 67 -6.67 5.15 7.91
N ALA A 68 -6.79 4.74 6.64
CA ALA A 68 -6.56 3.36 6.22
C ALA A 68 -5.09 3.01 6.01
N VAL A 69 -4.20 4.01 6.00
CA VAL A 69 -2.77 3.87 5.71
C VAL A 69 -1.98 3.83 7.01
N PHE A 70 -1.20 2.78 7.20
CA PHE A 70 -0.38 2.57 8.38
C PHE A 70 1.07 2.33 8.00
N ASP A 71 1.99 2.75 8.85
CA ASP A 71 3.37 2.28 8.81
C ASP A 71 3.41 0.76 9.09
N ALA A 72 4.14 -0.01 8.28
CA ALA A 72 4.17 -1.47 8.37
C ALA A 72 4.65 -2.00 9.73
N GLU A 73 5.50 -1.25 10.45
CA GLU A 73 6.00 -1.61 11.78
C GLU A 73 5.03 -1.18 12.90
N ARG A 74 4.22 -0.14 12.65
CA ARG A 74 3.27 0.43 13.61
C ARG A 74 1.81 0.03 13.38
N ILE A 75 1.53 -0.78 12.36
CA ILE A 75 0.18 -1.26 12.04
C ILE A 75 -0.38 -2.11 13.21
N PRO A 76 -1.66 -1.92 13.61
CA PRO A 76 -2.28 -2.72 14.65
C PRO A 76 -2.21 -4.23 14.35
N ASP A 77 -2.03 -5.07 15.39
CA ASP A 77 -1.88 -6.53 15.23
C ASP A 77 -3.00 -7.19 14.42
N ARG A 78 -4.24 -6.74 14.59
CA ARG A 78 -5.41 -7.20 13.82
C ARG A 78 -5.26 -7.03 12.30
N TRP A 79 -4.44 -6.09 11.86
CA TRP A 79 -4.23 -5.73 10.46
C TRP A 79 -2.82 -6.05 9.95
N ARG A 80 -1.94 -6.65 10.76
CA ARG A 80 -0.57 -7.02 10.32
C ARG A 80 -0.53 -7.92 9.08
N HIS A 81 -1.56 -8.72 8.85
CA HIS A 81 -1.66 -9.55 7.65
C HIS A 81 -1.71 -8.71 6.35
N TYR A 82 -2.19 -7.47 6.40
CA TYR A 82 -2.24 -6.57 5.24
C TYR A 82 -0.85 -6.21 4.70
N VAL A 83 0.21 -6.29 5.50
CA VAL A 83 1.59 -6.14 5.02
C VAL A 83 1.88 -7.19 3.95
N GLY A 84 1.48 -8.43 4.19
CA GLY A 84 1.59 -9.52 3.22
C GLY A 84 0.68 -9.33 2.02
N VAL A 85 -0.56 -8.87 2.23
CA VAL A 85 -1.53 -8.63 1.14
C VAL A 85 -1.04 -7.56 0.16
N ASN A 86 -0.56 -6.43 0.68
CA ASN A 86 -0.02 -5.34 -0.16
C ASN A 86 1.18 -5.85 -0.97
N ARG A 87 2.09 -6.60 -0.34
CA ARG A 87 3.22 -7.21 -1.04
C ARG A 87 2.80 -8.24 -2.09
N ASP A 88 1.83 -9.10 -1.79
CA ASP A 88 1.36 -10.16 -2.69
C ASP A 88 0.73 -9.58 -3.97
N TYR A 89 0.07 -8.42 -3.85
CA TYR A 89 -0.48 -7.70 -5.00
C TYR A 89 0.59 -7.41 -6.07
N PHE A 90 1.77 -6.92 -5.66
CA PHE A 90 2.89 -6.64 -6.57
C PHE A 90 3.78 -7.85 -6.85
N GLY A 91 3.77 -8.85 -5.96
CA GLY A 91 4.54 -10.09 -6.13
C GLY A 91 3.97 -11.03 -7.20
N ARG A 92 2.67 -10.93 -7.52
CA ARG A 92 2.02 -11.74 -8.56
C ARG A 92 2.27 -11.26 -9.99
N GLY A 93 2.93 -10.12 -10.18
CA GLY A 93 3.22 -9.52 -11.49
C GLY A 93 4.40 -10.08 -12.27
N GLU A 94 5.14 -11.09 -11.77
CA GLU A 94 6.27 -11.70 -12.52
C GLU A 94 5.86 -12.83 -13.48
N ASN A 95 4.63 -12.82 -14.02
CA ASN A 95 4.24 -13.65 -15.16
C ASN A 95 3.20 -12.90 -16.02
N GLY A 96 3.69 -12.11 -16.98
CA GLY A 96 2.91 -11.45 -18.02
C GLY A 96 3.80 -10.73 -19.02
#